data_AF-X0UNI3-F1
#
_entry.id   AF-X0UNI3-F1
#
_cell.length_a   1.000
_cell.length_b   1.000
_cell.length_c   1.000
_cell.angle_alpha   90.00
_cell.angle_beta   90.00
_cell.angle_gamma   90.00
#
_symmetry.space_group_name_H-M   'P 1'
#
loop_
_entity.id
_entity.type
_entity.pdbx_description
1 polymer ?
#
loop_
_entity_poly.entity_id
_entity_poly.type
_entity_poly.pdbx_seq_one_letter_code
_entity_poly.pdbx_strand_id
1 'polypeptide(L)'
;GEEVCYIDRNSSFWPYMAVSDGSGGAIISFGTRAQRIDVAGNMVWPANGVVFAAGGANSIAYDGYGGIVVAWGESRRSYVQRLSDEGRPLWENKGIELIP
;
A
#
# COMPACT_ATOMS: atom_id res chain seq x y z
N GLY A 1 -10.35 24.20 4.37
CA GLY A 1 -10.07 23.05 3.49
C GLY A 1 -11.00 21.97 3.92
N GLU A 2 -11.86 21.50 3.03
CA GLU A 2 -12.79 20.43 3.38
C GLU A 2 -12.07 19.09 3.43
N GLU A 3 -12.35 18.34 4.49
CA GLU A 3 -11.93 16.97 4.68
C GLU A 3 -12.78 16.08 3.76
N VAL A 4 -12.16 15.48 2.75
CA VAL A 4 -12.85 14.58 1.82
C VAL A 4 -12.66 13.15 2.32
N CYS A 5 -13.60 12.68 3.14
CA CYS A 5 -13.84 11.25 3.29
C CYS A 5 -15.34 10.98 3.26
N TYR A 6 -15.86 10.68 2.07
CA TYR A 6 -16.99 9.78 1.96
C TYR A 6 -16.85 9.01 0.65
N ILE A 7 -16.65 7.69 0.74
CA ILE A 7 -16.89 6.78 -0.38
C ILE A 7 -18.09 5.93 0.01
N ASP A 8 -19.05 5.91 -0.90
CA ASP A 8 -20.40 5.42 -0.74
C ASP A 8 -20.45 3.90 -0.51
N ARG A 9 -21.55 3.48 0.10
CA ARG A 9 -21.73 2.19 0.77
C ARG A 9 -21.54 0.98 -0.17
N ASN A 10 -20.96 -0.09 0.41
CA ASN A 10 -20.93 -1.50 -0.05
C ASN A 10 -19.66 -2.02 -0.75
N SER A 11 -18.48 -1.75 -0.19
CA SER A 11 -17.44 -2.80 -0.18
C SER A 11 -16.63 -2.69 1.12
N SER A 12 -16.44 -3.81 1.83
CA SER A 12 -15.74 -3.90 3.12
C SER A 12 -14.23 -3.63 3.04
N PHE A 13 -13.75 -2.91 2.03
CA PHE A 13 -12.33 -2.60 1.81
C PHE A 13 -12.06 -1.16 2.20
N TRP A 14 -12.16 -0.89 3.51
CA TRP A 14 -11.73 0.39 4.06
C TRP A 14 -10.24 0.60 3.74
N PRO A 15 -9.83 1.81 3.28
CA PRO A 15 -8.42 2.12 3.19
C PRO A 15 -7.81 1.99 4.59
N TYR A 16 -6.79 1.17 4.73
CA TYR A 16 -6.08 1.02 6.00
C TYR A 16 -5.23 2.26 6.27
N MET A 17 -4.47 2.69 5.26
CA MET A 17 -3.48 3.75 5.36
C MET A 17 -3.24 4.39 4.00
N ALA A 18 -2.80 5.65 4.01
CA ALA A 18 -2.37 6.37 2.83
C ALA A 18 -1.09 7.17 3.13
N VAL A 19 -0.22 7.27 2.13
CA VAL A 19 1.00 8.11 2.17
C VAL A 19 1.10 8.91 0.87
N SER A 20 1.80 10.04 0.90
CA SER A 20 2.15 10.75 -0.34
C SER A 20 3.09 9.91 -1.19
N ASP A 21 3.01 10.03 -2.51
CA ASP A 21 3.96 9.41 -3.45
C ASP A 21 5.18 10.29 -3.76
N GLY A 22 5.30 11.46 -3.11
CA GLY A 22 6.37 12.44 -3.33
C GLY A 22 6.20 13.34 -4.57
N SER A 23 5.21 13.07 -5.43
CA SER A 23 4.99 13.75 -6.72
C SER A 23 3.61 14.40 -6.83
N GLY A 24 2.91 14.59 -5.70
CA GLY A 24 1.56 15.15 -5.65
C GLY A 24 0.44 14.12 -5.76
N GLY A 25 0.79 12.84 -5.91
CA GLY A 25 -0.12 11.71 -5.80
C GLY A 25 -0.11 11.07 -4.41
N ALA A 26 -0.76 9.91 -4.33
CA ALA A 26 -0.90 9.15 -3.10
C ALA A 26 -0.76 7.64 -3.33
N ILE A 27 -0.32 6.92 -2.32
CA ILE A 27 -0.30 5.46 -2.29
C ILE A 27 -1.20 5.00 -1.14
N ILE A 28 -2.19 4.19 -1.46
CA ILE A 28 -3.26 3.77 -0.55
C ILE A 28 -3.22 2.24 -0.40
N SER A 29 -3.23 1.74 0.84
CA SER A 29 -3.43 0.32 1.12
C SER A 29 -4.89 0.02 1.45
N PHE A 30 -5.45 -1.05 0.89
CA PHE A 30 -6.82 -1.52 1.07
C PHE A 30 -6.84 -3.06 1.04
N GLY A 31 -7.44 -3.68 2.05
CA GLY A 31 -7.32 -5.13 2.22
C GLY A 31 -5.85 -5.56 2.24
N THR A 32 -5.49 -6.52 1.39
CA THR A 32 -4.13 -7.04 1.18
C THR A 32 -3.36 -6.37 0.05
N ARG A 33 -3.88 -5.25 -0.45
CA ARG A 33 -3.46 -4.62 -1.70
C ARG A 33 -3.12 -3.16 -1.49
N ALA A 34 -2.26 -2.63 -2.36
CA ALA A 34 -1.99 -1.20 -2.42
C ALA A 34 -2.16 -0.69 -3.86
N GLN A 35 -2.49 0.59 -4.00
CA GLN A 35 -2.62 1.28 -5.27
C GLN A 35 -1.93 2.64 -5.18
N ARG A 36 -1.17 2.99 -6.22
CA ARG A 36 -0.63 4.32 -6.42
C ARG A 36 -1.54 5.11 -7.36
N ILE A 37 -1.93 6.29 -6.94
CA ILE A 37 -2.73 7.24 -7.70
C ILE A 37 -1.85 8.46 -7.96
N ASP A 38 -1.71 8.85 -9.23
CA ASP A 38 -0.94 10.04 -9.61
C ASP A 38 -1.67 11.35 -9.30
N VAL A 39 -1.00 12.48 -9.52
CA VAL A 39 -1.55 13.83 -9.31
C VAL A 39 -2.79 14.14 -10.15
N ALA A 40 -2.98 13.44 -11.28
CA ALA A 40 -4.14 13.59 -12.16
C ALA A 40 -5.29 12.64 -11.79
N GLY A 41 -5.13 11.81 -10.75
CA GLY A 41 -6.12 10.83 -10.31
C GLY A 41 -6.07 9.51 -11.07
N ASN A 42 -5.03 9.25 -11.87
CA ASN A 42 -4.90 7.99 -12.60
C ASN A 42 -4.31 6.90 -11.72
N MET A 43 -4.76 5.66 -11.93
CA MET A 43 -4.15 4.48 -11.31
C MET A 43 -2.81 4.18 -12.00
N VAL A 44 -1.72 4.25 -11.24
CA VAL A 44 -0.37 3.99 -11.73
C VAL A 44 -0.04 2.50 -11.68
N TRP A 45 -0.41 1.80 -10.61
CA TRP A 45 -0.32 0.34 -10.57
C TRP A 45 -1.58 -0.28 -11.18
N PRO A 46 -1.56 -1.60 -11.51
CA PRO A 46 -2.72 -2.27 -12.09
C PRO A 46 -4.01 -1.95 -11.33
N ALA A 47 -5.13 -1.79 -12.03
CA ALA A 47 -6.36 -1.23 -11.45
C ALA A 47 -6.86 -1.96 -10.18
N ASN A 48 -6.61 -3.27 -10.09
CA ASN A 48 -6.93 -4.08 -8.91
C ASN A 48 -5.93 -3.92 -7.76
N GLY A 49 -4.98 -3.01 -7.86
CA GLY A 49 -3.85 -2.86 -6.94
C GLY A 49 -2.86 -4.03 -7.00
N VAL A 50 -1.78 -3.86 -6.25
CA VAL A 50 -0.70 -4.83 -6.06
C VAL A 50 -0.90 -5.52 -4.72
N VAL A 51 -0.86 -6.85 -4.72
CA VAL A 51 -0.92 -7.65 -3.49
C VAL A 51 0.44 -7.57 -2.79
N PHE A 52 0.42 -7.24 -1.50
CA PHE A 52 1.63 -7.17 -0.67
C PHE A 52 1.58 -8.04 0.58
N ALA A 53 0.41 -8.54 1.00
CA ALA A 53 0.24 -9.30 2.25
C ALA A 53 -0.88 -10.33 2.15
N ALA A 54 -0.99 -11.20 3.16
CA ALA A 54 -2.19 -12.00 3.43
C ALA A 54 -3.14 -11.34 4.46
N GLY A 55 -2.60 -10.53 5.39
CA GLY A 55 -3.33 -9.97 6.54
C GLY A 55 -3.66 -8.48 6.51
N GLY A 56 -3.33 -7.77 5.43
CA GLY A 56 -3.49 -6.32 5.31
C GLY A 56 -2.37 -5.50 5.97
N ALA A 57 -2.23 -4.23 5.57
CA ALA A 57 -1.12 -3.39 6.04
C ALA A 57 -1.34 -2.91 7.48
N ASN A 58 -0.29 -3.02 8.30
CA ASN A 58 -0.21 -2.35 9.60
C ASN A 58 0.50 -1.00 9.51
N SER A 59 1.47 -0.88 8.59
CA SER A 59 2.20 0.36 8.31
C SER A 59 2.58 0.43 6.84
N ILE A 60 2.49 1.61 6.23
CA ILE A 60 3.10 1.91 4.93
C ILE A 60 3.92 3.20 5.01
N ALA A 61 5.01 3.27 4.27
CA ALA A 61 5.85 4.44 4.16
C ALA A 61 6.34 4.62 2.73
N TYR A 62 6.39 5.87 2.24
CA TYR A 62 6.99 6.19 0.96
C TYR A 62 8.48 5.83 0.96
N ASP A 63 8.96 5.20 -0.10
CA ASP A 63 10.34 4.73 -0.18
C ASP A 63 11.34 5.76 -0.73
N GLY A 64 10.87 6.94 -1.16
CA GLY A 64 11.71 7.99 -1.76
C GLY A 64 11.88 7.89 -3.28
N TYR A 65 11.40 6.81 -3.90
CA TYR A 65 11.64 6.48 -5.31
C TYR A 65 10.37 6.15 -6.10
N GLY A 66 9.19 6.48 -5.55
CA GLY A 66 7.89 6.21 -6.18
C GLY A 66 7.20 4.95 -5.69
N GLY A 67 7.85 4.17 -4.82
CA GLY A 67 7.34 2.94 -4.21
C GLY A 67 6.98 3.12 -2.73
N ILE A 68 6.75 2.00 -2.04
CA ILE A 68 6.52 1.97 -0.59
C ILE A 68 7.29 0.86 0.10
N VAL A 69 7.58 1.07 1.38
CA VAL A 69 7.81 -0.01 2.34
C VAL A 69 6.50 -0.28 3.08
N VAL A 70 6.08 -1.54 3.12
CA VAL A 70 4.87 -1.99 3.81
C VAL A 70 5.22 -3.05 4.85
N ALA A 71 4.66 -2.90 6.04
CA ALA A 71 4.75 -3.87 7.12
C ALA A 71 3.36 -4.44 7.43
N TRP A 72 3.30 -5.75 7.64
CA TRP A 72 2.07 -6.45 8.02
C TRP A 72 2.35 -7.54 9.05
N GLY A 73 1.30 -7.91 9.78
CA GLY A 73 1.29 -9.07 10.65
C GLY A 73 0.58 -10.23 9.98
N GLU A 74 1.10 -11.44 10.17
CA GLU A 74 0.40 -12.67 9.80
C GLU A 74 0.55 -13.70 10.93
N SER A 75 -0.56 -14.06 11.56
CA SER A 75 -0.58 -14.91 12.75
C SER A 75 0.28 -14.35 13.89
N ARG A 76 1.42 -14.97 14.19
CA ARG A 76 2.38 -14.54 15.24
C ARG A 76 3.70 -14.01 14.66
N ARG A 77 3.72 -13.72 13.36
CA ARG A 77 4.90 -13.27 12.61
C ARG A 77 4.65 -11.89 12.05
N SER A 78 5.73 -11.14 11.90
CA SER A 78 5.71 -9.82 11.28
C SER A 78 6.56 -9.86 10.02
N TYR A 79 6.15 -9.13 9.00
CA TYR A 79 6.82 -9.10 7.71
C TYR A 79 6.96 -7.68 7.22
N VAL A 80 7.96 -7.47 6.37
CA VAL A 80 8.16 -6.21 5.65
C VAL A 80 8.49 -6.48 4.18
N GLN A 81 7.94 -5.66 3.29
CA GLN A 81 8.19 -5.71 1.84
C GLN A 81 8.42 -4.29 1.34
N ARG A 82 9.34 -4.15 0.38
CA ARG A 82 9.42 -2.94 -0.44
C ARG A 82 8.77 -3.20 -1.79
N LEU A 83 7.87 -2.32 -2.21
CA LEU A 83 7.28 -2.30 -3.54
C LEU A 83 7.94 -1.19 -4.35
N SER A 84 8.27 -1.47 -5.62
CA SER A 84 8.80 -0.47 -6.57
C SER A 84 7.75 0.56 -6.95
N ASP A 85 8.15 1.55 -7.75
CA ASP A 85 7.28 2.54 -8.34
C ASP A 85 6.29 1.97 -9.37
N GLU A 86 6.56 0.80 -9.94
CA GLU A 86 5.60 0.00 -10.71
C GLU A 86 4.89 -1.07 -9.87
N GLY A 87 5.12 -1.07 -8.55
CA GLY A 87 4.44 -1.97 -7.61
C GLY A 87 4.97 -3.40 -7.66
N ARG A 88 6.23 -3.61 -8.02
CA ARG A 88 6.87 -4.93 -7.97
C ARG A 88 7.50 -5.15 -6.59
N PRO A 89 7.41 -6.35 -5.99
CA PRO A 89 8.16 -6.65 -4.79
C PRO A 89 9.68 -6.61 -5.09
N LEU A 90 10.42 -5.80 -4.32
CA LEU A 90 11.87 -5.62 -4.45
C LEU A 90 12.71 -6.50 -3.49
N TRP A 91 12.10 -6.99 -2.43
CA TRP A 91 12.62 -8.10 -1.62
C TRP A 91 11.94 -9.41 -2.01
N GLU A 92 12.45 -10.54 -1.50
CA GLU A 92 11.94 -11.89 -1.78
C GLU A 92 10.40 -11.95 -1.80
N ASN A 93 9.80 -12.83 -2.61
CA ASN A 93 8.36 -12.83 -2.92
C ASN A 93 7.38 -12.81 -1.73
N LYS A 94 7.82 -13.14 -0.52
CA LYS A 94 6.99 -13.12 0.70
C LYS A 94 7.33 -11.98 1.67
N GLY A 95 8.21 -11.07 1.28
CA GLY A 95 8.84 -10.12 2.18
C GLY A 95 9.86 -10.78 3.09
N ILE A 96 10.47 -9.92 3.92
CA ILE A 96 11.42 -10.30 4.96
C ILE A 96 10.61 -10.56 6.24
N GLU A 97 10.70 -11.77 6.79
CA GLU A 97 10.17 -12.08 8.12
C GLU A 97 11.01 -11.37 9.19
N LEU A 98 10.36 -10.58 10.04
CA LEU A 98 10.97 -9.93 11.20
C LEU A 98 10.94 -10.92 12.37
N ILE A 99 12.12 -11.43 12.71
CA ILE A 99 12.31 -12.34 13.84
C ILE A 99 12.75 -11.49 15.06
N PRO A 100 12.00 -11.54 16.18
CA PRO A 100 12.39 -10.84 17.40
C PRO A 100 13.65 -11.42 18.07
#